data_AF-F7KE13-F1
#
_entry.id   AF-F7KE13-F1
#
_cell.length_a   1.000
_cell.length_b   1.000
_cell.length_c   1.000
_cell.angle_alpha   90.00
_cell.angle_beta   90.00
_cell.angle_gamma   90.00
#
_symmetry.space_group_name_H-M   'P 1'
#
loop_
_entity.id
_entity.type
_entity.pdbx_description
1 polymer ?
#
loop_
_entity_poly.entity_id
_entity_poly.type
_entity_poly.pdbx_seq_one_letter_code
_entity_poly.pdbx_strand_id
1 'polypeptide(L)' 'LEIGIEKGKAASILELLEETGKVSEQLRQKILDQHDSETLSKWLKLSAKAESIEEFERRIATDKAT' A
#
# COMPACT_ATOMS: atom_id res chain seq x y z
N LEU A 1 14.18 -7.76 -13.21
CA LEU A 1 14.25 -8.19 -11.80
C LEU A 1 13.41 -7.29 -10.89
N GLU A 2 13.44 -5.97 -11.10
CA GLU A 2 12.68 -5.01 -10.29
C GLU A 2 11.15 -5.23 -10.31
N ILE A 3 10.57 -5.52 -11.48
CA ILE A 3 9.12 -5.79 -11.63
C ILE A 3 8.60 -6.88 -10.69
N GLY A 4 9.41 -7.91 -10.42
CA GLY A 4 9.04 -8.98 -9.50
C GLY A 4 9.01 -8.54 -8.04
N ILE A 5 9.94 -7.65 -7.66
CA ILE A 5 10.04 -7.09 -6.31
C ILE A 5 8.88 -6.11 -6.07
N GLU A 6 8.56 -5.26 -7.05
CA GLU A 6 7.44 -4.32 -6.99
C GLU A 6 6.10 -5.06 -6.78
N LYS A 7 5.83 -6.07 -7.62
CA LYS A 7 4.62 -6.90 -7.50
C LYS A 7 4.55 -7.64 -6.17
N GLY A 8 5.68 -8.14 -5.67
CA GLY A 8 5.75 -8.78 -4.37
C GLY A 8 5.37 -7.82 -3.23
N LYS A 9 5.91 -6.60 -3.23
CA LYS A 9 5.54 -5.58 -2.24
C LYS A 9 4.08 -5.18 -2.33
N ALA A 10 3.55 -4.99 -3.54
CA ALA A 10 2.14 -4.67 -3.74
C ALA A 10 1.22 -5.78 -3.18
N ALA A 11 1.55 -7.05 -3.42
CA ALA A 11 0.82 -8.18 -2.85
C ALA A 11 0.87 -8.21 -1.32
N SER A 12 2.04 -8.00 -0.71
CA SER A 12 2.18 -7.95 0.76
C SER A 12 1.44 -6.77 1.39
N ILE A 13 1.38 -5.61 0.72
CA ILE A 13 0.58 -4.47 1.19
C ILE A 13 -0.89 -4.86 1.23
N LEU A 14 -1.41 -5.47 0.16
CA LEU A 14 -2.82 -5.86 0.07
C LEU A 14 -3.17 -6.89 1.13
N GLU A 15 -2.35 -7.91 1.32
CA GLU A 15 -2.54 -8.94 2.35
C GLU A 15 -2.69 -8.32 3.75
N LEU A 16 -1.76 -7.44 4.15
CA LEU A 16 -1.81 -6.76 5.45
C LEU A 16 -3.04 -5.87 5.63
N LEU A 17 -3.47 -5.20 4.55
CA LEU A 17 -4.67 -4.37 4.59
C LEU A 17 -5.93 -5.23 4.67
N GLU A 18 -5.99 -6.36 3.96
CA GLU A 18 -7.11 -7.31 4.01
C GLU A 18 -7.27 -7.95 5.40
N GLU A 19 -6.17 -8.13 6.16
CA GLU A 19 -6.22 -8.53 7.57
C GLU A 19 -6.78 -7.41 8.48
N THR A 20 -6.58 -6.16 8.10
CA THR A 20 -7.04 -4.97 8.85
C THR A 20 -8.49 -4.62 8.54
N GLY A 21 -8.95 -4.83 7.30
CA GLY A 21 -10.33 -4.55 6.89
C GLY A 21 -10.55 -4.64 5.38
N LYS A 22 -11.75 -4.26 4.93
CA LYS A 22 -12.13 -4.36 3.52
C LYS A 22 -11.40 -3.32 2.67
N VAL A 23 -10.51 -3.78 1.79
CA VAL A 23 -9.84 -2.95 0.79
C VAL A 23 -10.81 -2.59 -0.34
N SER A 24 -10.88 -1.31 -0.70
CA SER A 24 -11.67 -0.86 -1.85
C SER A 24 -10.98 -1.22 -3.17
N GLU A 25 -11.74 -1.44 -4.24
CA GLU A 25 -11.18 -1.73 -5.57
C GLU A 25 -10.27 -0.60 -6.05
N GLN A 26 -10.62 0.65 -5.73
CA GLN A 26 -9.83 1.83 -6.08
C GLN A 26 -8.46 1.82 -5.38
N LEU A 27 -8.43 1.48 -4.08
CA LEU A 27 -7.19 1.37 -3.33
C LEU A 27 -6.35 0.19 -3.85
N ARG A 28 -6.99 -0.93 -4.15
CA ARG A 28 -6.35 -2.12 -4.72
C ARG A 28 -5.65 -1.80 -6.04
N GLN A 29 -6.35 -1.16 -6.97
CA GLN A 29 -5.80 -0.75 -8.26
C GLN A 29 -4.64 0.23 -8.08
N LYS A 30 -4.77 1.21 -7.18
CA LYS A 30 -3.71 2.18 -6.85
C LYS A 30 -2.43 1.51 -6.34
N ILE A 31 -2.55 0.42 -5.57
CA ILE A 31 -1.40 -0.34 -5.07
C ILE A 31 -0.76 -1.19 -6.17
N LEU A 32 -1.57 -1.84 -7.02
CA LEU A 32 -1.08 -2.69 -8.10
C LEU A 32 -0.42 -1.91 -9.24
N ASP A 33 -0.86 -0.67 -9.50
CA ASP A 33 -0.30 0.21 -10.54
C ASP A 33 0.91 1.03 -10.06
N GLN A 34 1.31 0.90 -8.80
CA GLN A 34 2.50 1.58 -8.28
C GLN A 34 3.77 0.78 -8.63
N HIS A 35 4.72 1.46 -9.27
CA HIS A 35 6.01 0.90 -9.71
C HIS A 35 7.22 1.50 -8.99
N ASP A 36 7.03 2.60 -8.26
CA ASP A 36 8.09 3.19 -7.45
C ASP A 36 8.36 2.33 -6.21
N SER A 37 9.51 1.66 -6.21
CA SER A 37 9.91 0.73 -5.16
C SER A 37 10.07 1.39 -3.79
N GLU A 38 10.43 2.69 -3.74
CA GLU A 38 10.50 3.44 -2.49
C GLU A 38 9.11 3.68 -1.91
N THR A 39 8.18 4.14 -2.75
CA THR A 39 6.76 4.34 -2.41
C THR A 39 6.14 3.04 -1.91
N LEU A 40 6.35 1.92 -2.60
CA LEU A 40 5.89 0.61 -2.14
C LEU A 40 6.52 0.20 -0.80
N SER A 41 7.79 0.53 -0.56
CA SER A 41 8.43 0.24 0.73
C SER A 41 7.85 1.08 1.87
N LYS A 42 7.50 2.33 1.60
CA LYS A 42 6.81 3.21 2.55
C LYS A 42 5.40 2.70 2.83
N TRP A 43 4.63 2.39 1.80
CA TRP A 43 3.28 1.86 1.93
C TRP A 43 3.26 0.54 2.70
N LEU A 44 4.22 -0.37 2.47
CA LEU A 44 4.34 -1.61 3.24
C LEU A 44 4.56 -1.36 4.74
N LYS A 45 5.37 -0.36 5.11
CA LYS A 45 5.54 0.03 6.51
C LYS A 45 4.30 0.69 7.10
N LEU A 46 3.54 1.41 6.28
CA LEU A 46 2.30 2.06 6.70
C LEU A 46 1.17 1.06 6.90
N SER A 47 1.03 0.05 6.01
CA SER A 47 0.01 -1.00 6.14
C SER A 47 0.24 -1.83 7.40
N ALA A 48 1.49 -2.19 7.70
CA ALA A 48 1.84 -2.90 8.94
C ALA A 48 1.58 -2.10 10.23
N LYS A 49 1.35 -0.79 10.14
CA LYS A 49 1.13 0.11 11.30
C LYS A 49 -0.27 0.74 11.31
N ALA A 50 -1.11 0.44 10.33
CA ALA A 50 -2.43 1.02 10.23
C ALA A 50 -3.39 0.16 11.06
N GLU A 51 -4.23 0.81 11.87
CA GLU A 51 -5.28 0.12 12.63
C GLU A 51 -6.60 0.09 11.86
N SER A 52 -6.68 0.81 10.73
CA SER A 52 -7.81 0.80 9.81
C SER A 52 -7.41 1.13 8.37
N ILE A 53 -8.24 0.74 7.40
CA ILE A 53 -8.06 1.12 5.98
C ILE A 53 -8.06 2.65 5.83
N GLU A 54 -8.98 3.35 6.51
CA GLU A 54 -9.09 4.80 6.43
C GLU A 54 -7.82 5.51 6.95
N GLU A 55 -7.21 4.99 8.03
CA GLU A 55 -5.95 5.53 8.53
C GLU A 55 -4.81 5.34 7.51
N PHE A 56 -4.71 4.16 6.90
CA PHE A 56 -3.73 3.91 5.84
C PHE A 56 -3.91 4.89 4.68
N GLU A 57 -5.14 5.05 4.18
CA GLU A 57 -5.47 5.95 3.07
C GLU A 57 -5.12 7.41 3.40
N ARG A 58 -5.39 7.87 4.63
CA ARG A 58 -4.98 9.20 5.11
C ARG A 58 -3.45 9.35 5.10
N ARG A 59 -2.70 8.38 5.62
CA ARG A 59 -1.23 8.45 5.68
C ARG A 59 -0.59 8.52 4.29
N ILE A 60 -1.06 7.73 3.32
CA ILE A 60 -0.52 7.76 1.95
C ILE A 60 -0.98 8.99 1.15
N ALA A 61 -2.05 9.67 1.56
CA ALA A 61 -2.46 10.94 0.97
C ALA A 61 -1.58 12.10 1.45
N THR A 62 -1.22 12.12 2.74
CA THR A 62 -0.31 13.13 3.31
C THR A 62 1.12 12.98 2.79
N ASP A 63 1.61 11.76 2.55
CA ASP A 63 2.95 11.50 2.02
C ASP A 63 3.18 12.11 0.61
N LYS A 64 2.11 12.29 -0.19
CA LYS A 64 2.20 12.96 -1.50
C LYS A 64 2.34 14.49 -1.43
N ALA A 65 2.09 15.10 -0.27
CA ALA A 65 2.00 16.55 -0.12
C ALA A 65 3.27 17.20 0.46
N THR A 66 4.35 16.43 0.62
CA THR A 66 5.65 16.88 1.16
C THR A 66 6.77 16.52 0.18
#